data_AF-A0A5J4YMR3-F1
#
_entry.id   AF-A0A5J4YMR3-F1
#
_cell.length_a   1.000
_cell.length_b   1.000
_cell.length_c   1.000
_cell.angle_alpha   90.00
_cell.angle_beta   90.00
_cell.angle_gamma   90.00
#
_symmetry.space_group_name_H-M   'P 1'
#
loop_
_entity.id
_entity.type
_entity.pdbx_description
1 polymer ?
#
loop_
_entity_poly.entity_id
_entity_poly.type
_entity_poly.pdbx_seq_one_letter_code
_entity_poly.pdbx_strand_id
1 'polypeptide(L)'
;MVKSIGSLVLLLVVLSACLQHRAFAQGSPMTGLGTIYAVEQRVNDKSFFQINSTASMPSISLVANMSMLEQEQALDFPYNCYGYANGLNPMIGTFNLFAPNALAYDGQARLFFVAWDDMGDTMARLCYYNLIGKNILFVSDLVENKISGAGFDQLSYEFIYLREGRQQPEGRLRMKLVTLDRATANVRQVRAIEQWRNVTSDPNAPMAPLPFTYRAGDLAIQCDRRLYASSVGTGGGFKYFFEIFPSGLHDDFSYRLIHADPPGTALTGFATADQLAFGSLGNLISQDSDRGIFSRVNTATGANGELGVEGVDFTRFFFNGMLRTFTDLASSLDCEVDLECISIEMTSQCGGDVFLMYLPDPAGTIPCSPVERLCLLPPACVEEIECVYYVPNDMVFPDQII
;
A
#
# COMPACT_ATOMS: atom_id res chain seq x y z
N MET A 1 32.29 22.74 58.65
CA MET A 1 31.35 21.62 58.34
C MET A 1 30.16 22.18 57.58
N VAL A 2 29.36 21.34 56.90
CA VAL A 2 28.28 21.73 55.95
C VAL A 2 28.80 22.34 54.63
N LYS A 3 29.28 21.48 53.71
CA LYS A 3 29.41 21.75 52.25
C LYS A 3 29.71 20.48 51.43
N SER A 4 28.98 19.38 51.67
CA SER A 4 29.14 18.13 50.89
C SER A 4 27.90 17.21 50.93
N ILE A 5 26.72 17.77 50.64
CA ILE A 5 25.46 16.98 50.58
C ILE A 5 24.72 17.22 49.25
N GLY A 6 24.82 18.41 48.65
CA GLY A 6 24.14 18.76 47.39
C GLY A 6 24.52 17.91 46.17
N SER A 7 25.79 17.49 46.04
CA SER A 7 26.25 16.74 44.87
C SER A 7 25.85 15.25 44.88
N LEU A 8 25.57 14.65 46.04
CA LEU A 8 25.20 13.24 46.11
C LEU A 8 23.71 13.02 45.74
N VAL A 9 22.85 13.95 46.14
CA VAL A 9 21.41 13.92 45.81
C VAL A 9 21.20 14.14 44.30
N LEU A 10 21.96 15.04 43.68
CA LEU A 10 21.86 15.30 42.24
C LEU A 10 22.28 14.08 41.40
N LEU A 11 23.30 13.33 41.84
CA LEU A 11 23.76 12.13 41.13
C LEU A 11 22.74 10.98 41.19
N LEU A 12 22.03 10.83 42.31
CA LEU A 12 20.99 9.80 42.49
C LEU A 12 19.74 10.09 41.64
N VAL A 13 19.35 11.35 41.45
CA VAL A 13 18.23 11.72 40.57
C VAL A 13 18.55 11.43 39.09
N VAL A 14 19.79 11.69 38.65
CA VAL A 14 20.21 11.38 37.27
C VAL A 14 20.30 9.87 37.01
N LEU A 15 20.79 9.08 37.97
CA LEU A 15 20.83 7.61 37.84
C LEU A 15 19.44 6.95 37.88
N SER A 16 18.46 7.52 38.58
CA SER A 16 17.06 7.07 38.49
C SER A 16 16.40 7.40 37.14
N ALA A 17 16.79 8.49 36.48
CA ALA A 17 16.31 8.82 35.13
C ALA A 17 16.88 7.86 34.06
N CYS A 18 18.16 7.45 34.17
CA CYS A 18 18.77 6.48 33.25
C CYS A 18 18.23 5.04 33.38
N LEU A 19 17.53 4.70 34.47
CA LEU A 19 16.91 3.38 34.66
C LEU A 19 15.47 3.28 34.15
N GLN A 20 14.85 4.40 33.71
CA GLN A 20 13.50 4.42 33.14
C GLN A 20 13.47 4.36 31.59
N HIS A 21 14.62 4.24 30.92
CA HIS A 21 14.70 3.96 29.48
C HIS A 21 14.84 2.45 29.14
N ARG A 22 14.41 1.58 30.06
CA ARG A 22 13.75 0.32 29.66
C ARG A 22 12.27 0.56 29.46
N ALA A 23 11.95 1.43 28.51
CA ALA A 23 10.65 1.40 27.87
C ALA A 23 10.58 0.12 27.04
N PHE A 24 10.19 -0.99 27.67
CA PHE A 24 9.40 -1.97 26.95
C PHE A 24 8.19 -1.18 26.43
N ALA A 25 8.17 -0.91 25.12
CA ALA A 25 7.00 -0.37 24.47
C ALA A 25 5.90 -1.42 24.68
N GLN A 26 4.96 -1.12 25.58
CA GLN A 26 3.80 -1.98 25.76
C GLN A 26 3.07 -2.02 24.41
N GLY A 27 2.96 -3.20 23.81
CA GLY A 27 2.17 -3.37 22.61
C GLY A 27 0.77 -2.87 22.90
N SER A 28 0.29 -1.95 22.07
CA SER A 28 -1.11 -1.56 22.14
C SER A 28 -1.93 -2.68 21.49
N PRO A 29 -3.08 -3.07 22.06
CA PRO A 29 -3.89 -4.13 21.49
C PRO A 29 -4.26 -3.83 20.04
N MET A 30 -4.28 -4.89 19.22
CA MET A 30 -4.66 -4.84 17.80
C MET A 30 -6.10 -4.35 17.57
N THR A 31 -6.94 -4.33 18.59
CA THR A 31 -8.30 -3.77 18.52
C THR A 31 -8.26 -2.25 18.35
N GLY A 32 -8.86 -1.75 17.27
CA GLY A 32 -8.93 -0.31 16.98
C GLY A 32 -7.78 0.25 16.14
N LEU A 33 -7.11 -0.57 15.32
CA LEU A 33 -6.10 -0.05 14.39
C LEU A 33 -6.68 0.41 13.04
N GLY A 34 -7.76 -0.21 12.57
CA GLY A 34 -8.45 0.16 11.33
C GLY A 34 -8.85 -1.02 10.46
N THR A 35 -9.44 -0.70 9.30
CA THR A 35 -9.44 -1.60 8.14
C THR A 35 -8.08 -1.49 7.43
N ILE A 36 -7.65 -2.56 6.75
CA ILE A 36 -6.62 -2.55 5.70
C ILE A 36 -7.01 -3.56 4.60
N TYR A 37 -6.44 -3.43 3.41
CA TYR A 37 -6.51 -4.48 2.39
C TYR A 37 -5.22 -5.32 2.41
N ALA A 38 -5.28 -6.54 1.90
CA ALA A 38 -4.13 -7.45 1.88
C ALA A 38 -4.22 -8.42 0.70
N VAL A 39 -3.07 -8.94 0.24
CA VAL A 39 -3.00 -9.95 -0.82
C VAL A 39 -2.34 -11.23 -0.30
N GLU A 40 -3.02 -12.37 -0.44
CA GLU A 40 -2.65 -13.63 0.21
C GLU A 40 -1.36 -14.24 -0.38
N GLN A 41 -0.49 -14.72 0.50
CA GLN A 41 0.70 -15.49 0.16
C GLN A 41 0.32 -16.94 -0.20
N ARG A 42 -0.07 -17.18 -1.46
CA ARG A 42 -0.48 -18.51 -1.92
C ARG A 42 0.03 -18.82 -3.33
N VAL A 43 0.74 -19.96 -3.45
CA VAL A 43 1.45 -20.43 -4.66
C VAL A 43 0.58 -20.47 -5.93
N ASN A 44 -0.71 -20.80 -5.76
CA ASN A 44 -1.57 -21.19 -6.86
C ASN A 44 -2.70 -20.20 -7.16
N ASP A 45 -2.87 -19.15 -6.35
CA ASP A 45 -4.05 -18.28 -6.44
C ASP A 45 -3.84 -16.94 -5.71
N LYS A 46 -4.08 -15.81 -6.36
CA LYS A 46 -4.06 -14.49 -5.71
C LYS A 46 -5.44 -14.13 -5.19
N SER A 47 -5.57 -14.13 -3.87
CA SER A 47 -6.78 -13.69 -3.18
C SER A 47 -6.54 -12.35 -2.47
N PHE A 48 -7.38 -11.37 -2.77
CA PHE A 48 -7.41 -10.09 -2.07
C PHE A 48 -8.37 -10.20 -0.88
N PHE A 49 -7.92 -9.78 0.29
CA PHE A 49 -8.68 -9.75 1.52
C PHE A 49 -8.83 -8.33 2.03
N GLN A 50 -9.91 -8.10 2.76
CA GLN A 50 -10.06 -6.97 3.66
C GLN A 50 -9.89 -7.50 5.09
N ILE A 51 -9.06 -6.82 5.86
CA ILE A 51 -8.79 -7.13 7.27
C ILE A 51 -9.38 -6.00 8.11
N ASN A 52 -10.28 -6.33 9.03
CA ASN A 52 -10.89 -5.35 9.92
C ASN A 52 -10.47 -5.63 11.36
N SER A 53 -9.68 -4.71 11.92
CA SER A 53 -9.22 -4.74 13.30
C SER A 53 -9.99 -3.79 14.24
N THR A 54 -10.97 -3.04 13.73
CA THR A 54 -11.78 -2.10 14.54
C THR A 54 -12.85 -2.79 15.38
N ALA A 55 -13.30 -3.97 14.96
CA ALA A 55 -14.32 -4.75 15.66
C ALA A 55 -13.81 -5.33 16.99
N SER A 56 -14.73 -5.55 17.93
CA SER A 56 -14.47 -6.30 19.18
C SER A 56 -14.03 -7.75 18.94
N MET A 57 -14.34 -8.29 17.76
CA MET A 57 -13.77 -9.51 17.20
C MET A 57 -13.15 -9.16 15.84
N PRO A 58 -11.82 -8.95 15.75
CA PRO A 58 -11.14 -8.71 14.50
C PRO A 58 -11.42 -9.81 13.47
N SER A 59 -11.61 -9.45 12.20
CA SER A 59 -12.09 -10.36 11.16
C SER A 59 -11.37 -10.15 9.82
N ILE A 60 -11.45 -11.14 8.95
CA ILE A 60 -11.01 -11.04 7.56
C ILE A 60 -12.09 -11.56 6.60
N SER A 61 -12.22 -10.89 5.46
CA SER A 61 -13.19 -11.21 4.41
C SER A 61 -12.51 -11.23 3.05
N LEU A 62 -12.79 -12.25 2.24
CA LEU A 62 -12.36 -12.32 0.85
C LEU A 62 -13.06 -11.21 0.05
N VAL A 63 -12.27 -10.36 -0.61
CA VAL A 63 -12.75 -9.28 -1.49
C VAL A 63 -12.81 -9.76 -2.94
N ALA A 64 -11.76 -10.44 -3.38
CA ALA A 64 -11.62 -10.92 -4.75
C ALA A 64 -10.67 -12.12 -4.82
N ASN A 65 -10.85 -12.94 -5.83
CA ASN A 65 -10.04 -14.13 -6.09
C ASN A 65 -9.71 -14.16 -7.59
N MET A 66 -8.42 -14.13 -7.95
CA MET A 66 -8.03 -13.99 -9.35
C MET A 66 -8.43 -15.20 -10.19
N SER A 67 -8.37 -16.42 -9.63
CA SER A 67 -8.78 -17.63 -10.36
C SER A 67 -10.29 -17.68 -10.66
N MET A 68 -11.12 -17.11 -9.78
CA MET A 68 -12.55 -16.93 -10.03
C MET A 68 -12.81 -15.84 -11.06
N LEU A 69 -12.17 -14.68 -10.93
CA LEU A 69 -12.33 -13.57 -11.87
C LEU A 69 -11.87 -13.94 -13.29
N GLU A 70 -10.81 -14.74 -13.43
CA GLU A 70 -10.37 -15.29 -14.71
C GLU A 70 -11.46 -16.15 -15.39
N GLN A 71 -12.19 -16.96 -14.61
CA GLN A 71 -13.29 -17.79 -15.12
C GLN A 71 -14.53 -16.94 -15.46
N GLU A 72 -14.86 -15.97 -14.61
CA GLU A 72 -16.03 -15.09 -14.78
C GLU A 72 -15.83 -14.06 -15.92
N GLN A 73 -14.60 -13.64 -16.19
CA GLN A 73 -14.24 -12.58 -17.15
C GLN A 73 -13.44 -13.11 -18.35
N ALA A 74 -13.52 -14.41 -18.66
CA ALA A 74 -12.62 -15.13 -19.57
C ALA A 74 -12.40 -14.53 -20.97
N LEU A 75 -13.27 -13.64 -21.46
CA LEU A 75 -13.11 -12.92 -22.73
C LEU A 75 -12.32 -11.61 -22.60
N ASP A 76 -12.45 -10.92 -21.46
CA ASP A 76 -11.92 -9.56 -21.23
C ASP A 76 -10.84 -9.53 -20.13
N PHE A 77 -10.53 -10.66 -19.51
CA PHE A 77 -9.57 -10.75 -18.40
C PHE A 77 -8.17 -10.31 -18.84
N PRO A 78 -7.54 -9.32 -18.18
CA PRO A 78 -6.23 -8.84 -18.58
C PRO A 78 -5.13 -9.81 -18.13
N TYR A 79 -4.78 -10.78 -18.97
CA TYR A 79 -3.69 -11.72 -18.71
C TYR A 79 -2.34 -11.04 -18.42
N ASN A 80 -2.14 -9.79 -18.86
CA ASN A 80 -1.01 -8.94 -18.46
C ASN A 80 -0.92 -8.68 -16.94
N CYS A 81 -2.01 -8.86 -16.19
CA CYS A 81 -2.04 -8.78 -14.73
C CYS A 81 -1.75 -10.11 -14.02
N TYR A 82 -1.50 -11.20 -14.78
CA TYR A 82 -0.99 -12.46 -14.26
C TYR A 82 0.55 -12.44 -14.21
N GLY A 83 1.15 -13.14 -13.24
CA GLY A 83 2.57 -13.48 -13.30
C GLY A 83 2.75 -14.70 -14.20
N TYR A 84 3.51 -14.58 -15.29
CA TYR A 84 3.76 -15.67 -16.22
C TYR A 84 4.96 -16.52 -15.78
N ALA A 85 4.84 -17.83 -16.01
CA ALA A 85 5.95 -18.77 -15.91
C ALA A 85 6.08 -19.52 -17.26
N ASN A 86 7.15 -19.22 -17.99
CA ASN A 86 7.50 -19.69 -19.35
C ASN A 86 6.64 -19.17 -20.52
N GLY A 87 7.29 -18.39 -21.40
CA GLY A 87 6.73 -17.89 -22.66
C GLY A 87 6.63 -18.92 -23.80
N LEU A 88 6.07 -20.11 -23.53
CA LEU A 88 5.70 -21.09 -24.56
C LEU A 88 4.34 -21.72 -24.20
N ASN A 89 3.31 -21.37 -24.99
CA ASN A 89 1.88 -21.62 -24.77
C ASN A 89 1.26 -20.80 -23.61
N PRO A 90 -0.05 -20.47 -23.66
CA PRO A 90 -0.71 -19.60 -22.67
C PRO A 90 -1.10 -20.39 -21.41
N MET A 91 -0.17 -21.16 -20.86
CA MET A 91 -0.37 -21.75 -19.54
C MET A 91 -0.04 -20.69 -18.49
N ILE A 92 -1.12 -20.21 -17.87
CA ILE A 92 -1.19 -19.58 -16.55
C ILE A 92 0.07 -19.88 -15.72
N GLY A 93 0.86 -18.84 -15.44
CA GLY A 93 2.06 -19.00 -14.61
C GLY A 93 1.71 -19.30 -13.16
N THR A 94 2.60 -20.00 -12.45
CA THR A 94 2.53 -20.02 -10.98
C THR A 94 2.71 -18.61 -10.47
N PHE A 95 1.81 -18.13 -9.62
CA PHE A 95 1.99 -16.85 -8.97
C PHE A 95 3.26 -16.90 -8.10
N ASN A 96 4.18 -15.95 -8.32
CA ASN A 96 5.40 -15.87 -7.53
C ASN A 96 5.02 -15.80 -6.04
N LEU A 97 5.61 -16.68 -5.22
CA LEU A 97 5.37 -16.79 -3.77
C LEU A 97 5.61 -15.50 -2.98
N PHE A 98 6.26 -14.52 -3.61
CA PHE A 98 6.67 -13.22 -3.08
C PHE A 98 6.23 -12.09 -4.03
N ALA A 99 5.03 -12.18 -4.63
CA ALA A 99 4.44 -11.11 -5.43
C ALA A 99 2.89 -11.12 -5.39
N PRO A 100 2.22 -9.95 -5.37
CA PRO A 100 2.80 -8.62 -5.31
C PRO A 100 3.18 -8.31 -3.87
N ASN A 101 4.35 -7.71 -3.71
CA ASN A 101 4.67 -6.79 -2.63
C ASN A 101 4.57 -5.37 -3.22
N ALA A 102 3.40 -5.01 -3.74
CA ALA A 102 3.15 -3.66 -4.27
C ALA A 102 1.65 -3.32 -4.32
N LEU A 103 0.93 -3.50 -3.21
CA LEU A 103 -0.51 -3.36 -3.05
C LEU A 103 -0.86 -1.98 -2.49
N ALA A 104 -1.54 -1.15 -3.28
CA ALA A 104 -1.83 0.23 -2.91
C ALA A 104 -3.30 0.57 -3.17
N TYR A 105 -4.03 1.02 -2.15
CA TYR A 105 -5.43 1.43 -2.28
C TYR A 105 -5.54 2.94 -2.51
N ASP A 106 -6.33 3.35 -3.50
CA ASP A 106 -6.44 4.73 -3.98
C ASP A 106 -7.28 5.67 -3.11
N GLY A 107 -7.95 5.13 -2.09
CA GLY A 107 -8.85 5.86 -1.20
C GLY A 107 -10.34 5.72 -1.53
N GLN A 108 -10.74 5.20 -2.70
CA GLN A 108 -12.17 5.00 -3.03
C GLN A 108 -12.50 3.60 -3.52
N ALA A 109 -11.82 3.15 -4.58
CA ALA A 109 -12.39 2.14 -5.47
C ALA A 109 -11.34 1.24 -6.13
N ARG A 110 -10.06 1.63 -6.15
CA ARG A 110 -9.04 0.88 -6.88
C ARG A 110 -7.96 0.39 -5.94
N LEU A 111 -7.82 -0.93 -5.90
CA LEU A 111 -6.74 -1.62 -5.25
C LEU A 111 -5.67 -1.92 -6.31
N PHE A 112 -4.73 -1.00 -6.46
CA PHE A 112 -3.59 -1.15 -7.35
C PHE A 112 -2.67 -2.27 -6.87
N PHE A 113 -2.14 -3.04 -7.81
CA PHE A 113 -1.16 -4.09 -7.56
C PHE A 113 -0.23 -4.24 -8.76
N VAL A 114 0.92 -4.87 -8.56
CA VAL A 114 1.91 -5.08 -9.62
C VAL A 114 2.11 -6.56 -9.94
N ALA A 115 2.12 -6.90 -11.23
CA ALA A 115 2.45 -8.22 -11.74
C ALA A 115 3.84 -8.23 -12.39
N TRP A 116 4.70 -9.18 -12.03
CA TRP A 116 5.98 -9.41 -12.70
C TRP A 116 6.27 -10.91 -12.82
N ASP A 117 7.16 -11.28 -13.72
CA ASP A 117 7.52 -12.67 -13.99
C ASP A 117 8.79 -13.04 -13.22
N ASP A 118 8.83 -14.22 -12.61
CA ASP A 118 9.93 -14.61 -11.74
C ASP A 118 11.28 -14.70 -12.48
N MET A 119 11.27 -15.01 -13.77
CA MET A 119 12.45 -15.08 -14.63
C MET A 119 13.06 -13.70 -14.97
N GLY A 120 12.35 -12.60 -14.72
CA GLY A 120 12.92 -11.24 -14.72
C GLY A 120 13.24 -10.60 -16.08
N ASP A 121 12.92 -11.27 -17.18
CA ASP A 121 13.12 -10.79 -18.57
C ASP A 121 12.04 -9.79 -19.03
N THR A 122 10.96 -9.63 -18.28
CA THR A 122 9.84 -8.72 -18.58
C THR A 122 9.79 -7.54 -17.60
N MET A 123 9.17 -6.44 -18.02
CA MET A 123 8.83 -5.33 -17.13
C MET A 123 7.77 -5.75 -16.10
N ALA A 124 7.82 -5.13 -14.93
CA ALA A 124 6.70 -5.23 -13.98
C ALA A 124 5.51 -4.43 -14.53
N ARG A 125 4.29 -4.83 -14.23
CA ARG A 125 3.06 -4.33 -14.85
C ARG A 125 2.12 -3.82 -13.77
N LEU A 126 1.75 -2.54 -13.83
CA LEU A 126 0.77 -1.96 -12.93
C LEU A 126 -0.63 -2.37 -13.39
N CYS A 127 -1.42 -2.87 -12.45
CA CYS A 127 -2.82 -3.22 -12.61
C CYS A 127 -3.62 -2.66 -11.42
N TYR A 128 -4.94 -2.71 -11.51
CA TYR A 128 -5.79 -2.55 -10.32
C TYR A 128 -6.98 -3.51 -10.36
N TYR A 129 -7.46 -3.86 -9.17
CA TYR A 129 -8.79 -4.41 -8.98
C TYR A 129 -9.77 -3.28 -8.65
N ASN A 130 -10.85 -3.18 -9.40
CA ASN A 130 -11.94 -2.24 -9.15
C ASN A 130 -12.91 -2.85 -8.12
N LEU A 131 -12.98 -2.28 -6.92
CA LEU A 131 -13.87 -2.72 -5.85
C LEU A 131 -15.36 -2.58 -6.21
N ILE A 132 -15.70 -1.63 -7.09
CA ILE A 132 -17.08 -1.36 -7.53
C ILE A 132 -17.45 -2.25 -8.71
N GLY A 133 -16.67 -2.16 -9.80
CA GLY A 133 -16.91 -2.93 -11.04
C GLY A 133 -16.52 -4.40 -10.96
N LYS A 134 -15.81 -4.81 -9.90
CA LYS A 134 -15.33 -6.17 -9.63
C LYS A 134 -14.47 -6.78 -10.76
N ASN A 135 -13.82 -5.93 -11.54
CA ASN A 135 -12.94 -6.32 -12.63
C ASN A 135 -11.50 -5.91 -12.37
N ILE A 136 -10.57 -6.64 -12.99
CA ILE A 136 -9.16 -6.28 -13.04
C ILE A 136 -8.91 -5.50 -14.32
N LEU A 137 -8.11 -4.43 -14.26
CA LEU A 137 -7.63 -3.73 -15.44
C LEU A 137 -6.11 -3.60 -15.41
N PHE A 138 -5.51 -3.72 -16.59
CA PHE A 138 -4.11 -3.36 -16.84
C PHE A 138 -3.99 -1.84 -17.02
N VAL A 139 -2.95 -1.25 -16.42
CA VAL A 139 -2.68 0.19 -16.48
C VAL A 139 -1.48 0.49 -17.38
N SER A 140 -0.32 -0.08 -17.07
CA SER A 140 0.92 0.22 -17.81
C SER A 140 2.06 -0.72 -17.44
N ASP A 141 3.07 -0.79 -18.31
CA ASP A 141 4.38 -1.35 -17.96
C ASP A 141 5.17 -0.35 -17.10
N LEU A 142 5.88 -0.87 -16.10
CA LEU A 142 6.74 -0.13 -15.19
C LEU A 142 8.22 -0.32 -15.56
N VAL A 143 9.04 0.69 -15.23
CA VAL A 143 10.46 0.74 -15.63
C VAL A 143 11.33 -0.33 -14.96
N GLU A 144 10.94 -0.82 -13.79
CA GLU A 144 11.65 -1.88 -13.08
C GLU A 144 11.01 -3.25 -13.37
N ASN A 145 11.79 -4.33 -13.32
CA ASN A 145 11.29 -5.69 -13.55
C ASN A 145 10.78 -6.38 -12.27
N LYS A 146 11.12 -5.87 -11.07
CA LYS A 146 10.64 -6.32 -9.76
C LYS A 146 10.45 -5.11 -8.85
N ILE A 147 9.42 -5.13 -8.02
CA ILE A 147 9.07 -4.10 -7.02
C ILE A 147 8.81 -4.83 -5.71
N SER A 148 9.32 -4.34 -4.58
CA SER A 148 9.25 -5.09 -3.30
C SER A 148 8.42 -4.44 -2.20
N GLY A 149 7.91 -3.22 -2.43
CA GLY A 149 6.92 -2.53 -1.60
C GLY A 149 6.31 -1.34 -2.33
N ALA A 150 5.05 -1.00 -2.07
CA ALA A 150 4.39 0.17 -2.67
C ALA A 150 3.22 0.72 -1.85
N GLY A 151 2.96 2.01 -2.02
CA GLY A 151 1.87 2.72 -1.35
C GLY A 151 1.28 3.81 -2.23
N PHE A 152 0.19 4.42 -1.75
CA PHE A 152 -0.56 5.43 -2.51
C PHE A 152 -0.57 6.78 -1.79
N ASP A 153 -0.15 7.84 -2.48
CA ASP A 153 -0.40 9.22 -2.05
C ASP A 153 -1.73 9.68 -2.64
N GLN A 154 -2.79 9.65 -1.84
CA GLN A 154 -4.16 10.00 -2.27
C GLN A 154 -4.30 11.47 -2.67
N LEU A 155 -3.53 12.38 -2.04
CA LEU A 155 -3.58 13.82 -2.29
C LEU A 155 -2.99 14.14 -3.67
N SER A 156 -1.84 13.54 -3.99
CA SER A 156 -1.17 13.74 -5.28
C SER A 156 -1.65 12.78 -6.38
N TYR A 157 -2.42 11.74 -5.99
CA TYR A 157 -2.79 10.59 -6.81
C TYR A 157 -1.58 9.90 -7.45
N GLU A 158 -0.58 9.60 -6.61
CA GLU A 158 0.67 8.96 -7.01
C GLU A 158 0.78 7.54 -6.43
N PHE A 159 1.00 6.56 -7.30
CA PHE A 159 1.45 5.23 -6.91
C PHE A 159 2.98 5.29 -6.69
N ILE A 160 3.43 5.05 -5.47
CA ILE A 160 4.82 5.28 -5.05
C ILE A 160 5.46 3.97 -4.61
N TYR A 161 6.66 3.69 -5.14
CA TYR A 161 7.44 2.51 -4.74
C TYR A 161 8.92 2.84 -4.53
N LEU A 162 9.58 2.07 -3.66
CA LEU A 162 11.03 2.09 -3.50
C LEU A 162 11.67 1.05 -4.41
N ARG A 163 12.77 1.45 -5.05
CA ARG A 163 13.52 0.57 -5.93
C ARG A 163 14.44 -0.32 -5.13
N GLU A 164 14.32 -1.63 -5.30
CA GLU A 164 15.28 -2.57 -4.75
C GLU A 164 16.69 -2.33 -5.32
N GLY A 165 17.67 -2.29 -4.42
CA GLY A 165 19.00 -1.85 -4.73
C GLY A 165 19.88 -2.97 -5.30
N ARG A 166 20.55 -2.64 -6.41
CA ARG A 166 21.59 -3.48 -7.04
C ARG A 166 22.84 -3.60 -6.18
N GLN A 167 23.85 -4.35 -6.61
CA GLN A 167 25.17 -4.26 -5.99
C GLN A 167 25.72 -2.82 -6.05
N GLN A 168 26.46 -2.41 -5.01
CA GLN A 168 27.12 -1.11 -4.98
C GLN A 168 28.16 -1.02 -6.12
N PRO A 169 28.30 0.13 -6.80
CA PRO A 169 27.80 1.47 -6.42
C PRO A 169 26.38 1.81 -6.92
N GLU A 170 25.69 0.93 -7.65
CA GLU A 170 24.36 1.20 -8.22
C GLU A 170 23.22 1.12 -7.18
N GLY A 171 23.43 0.35 -6.11
CA GLY A 171 22.47 0.06 -5.04
C GLY A 171 22.17 1.19 -4.06
N ARG A 172 22.02 2.43 -4.51
CA ARG A 172 21.54 3.56 -3.68
C ARG A 172 20.02 3.55 -3.59
N LEU A 173 19.47 4.06 -2.49
CA LEU A 173 18.02 4.27 -2.35
C LEU A 173 17.49 5.18 -3.46
N ARG A 174 16.46 4.71 -4.18
CA ARG A 174 15.70 5.49 -5.17
C ARG A 174 14.21 5.25 -4.96
N MET A 175 13.42 6.30 -5.09
CA MET A 175 11.96 6.24 -5.05
C MET A 175 11.40 6.59 -6.42
N LYS A 176 10.31 5.94 -6.80
CA LYS A 176 9.58 6.17 -8.05
C LYS A 176 8.20 6.68 -7.69
N LEU A 177 7.80 7.80 -8.29
CA LEU A 177 6.47 8.38 -8.16
C LEU A 177 5.81 8.22 -9.52
N VAL A 178 4.74 7.43 -9.58
CA VAL A 178 3.94 7.23 -10.78
C VAL A 178 2.65 8.03 -10.59
N THR A 179 2.62 9.24 -11.12
CA THR A 179 1.44 10.11 -11.09
C THR A 179 0.41 9.54 -12.05
N LEU A 180 -0.78 9.22 -11.53
CA LEU A 180 -1.87 8.63 -12.28
C LEU A 180 -2.94 9.67 -12.58
N ASP A 181 -3.79 9.36 -13.55
CA ASP A 181 -5.01 10.09 -13.82
C ASP A 181 -6.15 9.60 -12.91
N ARG A 182 -6.80 10.48 -12.15
CA ARG A 182 -7.89 10.10 -11.22
C ARG A 182 -9.08 9.45 -11.92
N ALA A 183 -9.40 9.88 -13.13
CA ALA A 183 -10.52 9.33 -13.90
C ALA A 183 -10.18 7.94 -14.44
N THR A 184 -9.12 7.87 -15.25
CA THR A 184 -8.81 6.71 -16.09
C THR A 184 -7.76 5.76 -15.50
N ALA A 185 -7.16 6.09 -14.35
CA ALA A 185 -5.97 5.44 -13.78
C ALA A 185 -4.72 5.42 -14.68
N ASN A 186 -4.75 6.03 -15.87
CA ASN A 186 -3.62 6.05 -16.80
C ASN A 186 -2.40 6.79 -16.22
N VAL A 187 -1.20 6.32 -16.55
CA VAL A 187 0.05 6.98 -16.14
C VAL A 187 0.18 8.34 -16.84
N ARG A 188 0.20 9.41 -16.04
CA ARG A 188 0.44 10.79 -16.50
C ARG A 188 1.92 11.15 -16.49
N GLN A 189 2.64 10.74 -15.44
CA GLN A 189 4.06 11.04 -15.27
C GLN A 189 4.77 9.98 -14.43
N VAL A 190 6.05 9.73 -14.71
CA VAL A 190 6.93 8.95 -13.82
C VAL A 190 8.10 9.83 -13.41
N ARG A 191 8.30 10.03 -12.11
CA ARG A 191 9.43 10.78 -11.53
C ARG A 191 10.30 9.85 -10.69
N ALA A 192 11.59 10.16 -10.58
CA ALA A 192 12.55 9.41 -9.78
C ALA A 192 13.25 10.34 -8.79
N ILE A 193 13.24 10.00 -7.51
CA ILE A 193 13.94 10.72 -6.45
C ILE A 193 15.14 9.91 -6.01
N GLU A 194 16.34 10.50 -6.14
CA GLU A 194 17.63 9.84 -5.87
C GLU A 194 18.52 10.66 -4.91
N GLN A 195 18.03 11.81 -4.45
CA GLN A 195 18.70 12.72 -3.53
C GLN A 195 17.76 13.07 -2.38
N TRP A 196 18.32 13.16 -1.18
CA TRP A 196 17.56 13.24 0.06
C TRP A 196 18.26 14.16 1.05
N ARG A 197 17.48 14.88 1.85
CA ARG A 197 18.00 15.58 3.03
C ARG A 197 18.07 14.61 4.20
N ASN A 198 19.26 14.11 4.55
CA ASN A 198 19.39 13.16 5.66
C ASN A 198 19.31 13.90 7.01
N VAL A 199 18.09 14.06 7.53
CA VAL A 199 17.80 14.75 8.79
C VAL A 199 17.83 13.84 10.02
N THR A 200 18.48 12.68 9.92
CA THR A 200 18.66 11.73 11.04
C THR A 200 19.45 12.35 12.19
N SER A 201 20.49 13.13 11.89
CA SER A 201 21.38 13.75 12.89
C SER A 201 21.59 15.26 12.71
N ASP A 202 21.33 15.81 11.51
CA ASP A 202 21.41 17.24 11.23
C ASP A 202 20.20 17.68 10.39
N PRO A 203 19.27 18.50 10.95
CA PRO A 203 18.10 18.98 10.20
C PRO A 203 18.46 19.85 8.98
N ASN A 204 19.69 20.39 8.92
CA ASN A 204 20.16 21.25 7.84
C ASN A 204 21.13 20.56 6.87
N ALA A 205 21.27 19.23 6.96
CA ALA A 205 22.15 18.46 6.08
C ALA A 205 21.94 18.80 4.59
N PRO A 206 22.96 18.77 3.73
CA PRO A 206 22.79 18.99 2.30
C PRO A 206 22.01 17.83 1.64
N MET A 207 21.36 18.11 0.50
CA MET A 207 20.77 17.07 -0.35
C MET A 207 21.89 16.17 -0.89
N ALA A 208 21.76 14.86 -0.68
CA ALA A 208 22.73 13.88 -1.18
C ALA A 208 22.06 12.52 -1.44
N PRO A 209 22.62 11.68 -2.33
CA PRO A 209 22.22 10.29 -2.44
C PRO A 209 22.53 9.51 -1.15
N LEU A 210 21.57 8.71 -0.67
CA LEU A 210 21.78 7.88 0.51
C LEU A 210 22.61 6.64 0.15
N PRO A 211 23.67 6.31 0.93
CA PRO A 211 24.62 5.27 0.58
C PRO A 211 24.14 3.84 0.92
N PHE A 212 22.95 3.67 1.48
CA PHE A 212 22.39 2.35 1.79
C PHE A 212 21.59 1.78 0.61
N THR A 213 21.44 0.46 0.64
CA THR A 213 20.72 -0.34 -0.36
C THR A 213 19.41 -0.80 0.26
N TYR A 214 18.29 -0.36 -0.30
CA TYR A 214 16.98 -0.95 -0.02
C TYR A 214 16.98 -2.40 -0.52
N ARG A 215 16.71 -3.35 0.37
CA ARG A 215 16.65 -4.78 0.08
C ARG A 215 15.34 -5.28 0.66
N ALA A 216 14.38 -5.58 -0.20
CA ALA A 216 13.01 -5.94 0.19
C ALA A 216 12.39 -5.03 1.29
N GLY A 217 11.28 -5.48 1.87
CA GLY A 217 10.44 -4.70 2.79
C GLY A 217 9.48 -3.78 2.05
N ASP A 218 8.56 -3.19 2.79
CA ASP A 218 7.41 -2.47 2.27
C ASP A 218 7.29 -1.04 2.82
N LEU A 219 6.34 -0.26 2.31
CA LEU A 219 6.10 1.13 2.67
C LEU A 219 4.61 1.48 2.82
N ALA A 220 4.32 2.27 3.86
CA ALA A 220 3.00 2.83 4.10
C ALA A 220 3.07 4.36 4.05
N ILE A 221 2.06 4.99 3.44
CA ILE A 221 1.99 6.45 3.29
C ILE A 221 0.89 7.02 4.18
N GLN A 222 1.26 7.98 5.01
CA GLN A 222 0.34 8.75 5.86
C GLN A 222 -0.16 9.99 5.13
N CYS A 223 -1.33 10.51 5.51
CA CYS A 223 -1.96 11.66 4.86
C CYS A 223 -1.19 13.00 4.96
N ASP A 224 -0.19 13.13 5.85
CA ASP A 224 0.79 14.25 5.80
C ASP A 224 1.87 14.04 4.72
N ARG A 225 1.67 13.05 3.83
CA ARG A 225 2.56 12.60 2.75
C ARG A 225 3.89 12.04 3.26
N ARG A 226 3.90 11.56 4.50
CA ARG A 226 5.01 10.85 5.13
C ARG A 226 4.94 9.37 4.78
N LEU A 227 5.95 8.92 4.05
CA LEU A 227 6.18 7.53 3.72
C LEU A 227 7.04 6.90 4.82
N TYR A 228 6.52 5.88 5.49
CA TYR A 228 7.30 5.00 6.37
C TYR A 228 7.66 3.74 5.60
N ALA A 229 8.90 3.26 5.72
CA ALA A 229 9.33 2.03 5.06
C ALA A 229 10.19 1.15 5.97
N SER A 230 10.01 -0.16 5.84
CA SER A 230 10.92 -1.18 6.34
C SER A 230 11.88 -1.61 5.23
N SER A 231 13.07 -2.08 5.57
CA SER A 231 13.94 -2.77 4.63
C SER A 231 14.65 -3.91 5.33
N VAL A 232 14.69 -5.09 4.70
CA VAL A 232 15.06 -6.36 5.32
C VAL A 232 16.15 -7.05 4.48
N GLY A 233 17.40 -7.00 4.97
CA GLY A 233 18.48 -7.74 4.34
C GLY A 233 18.19 -9.25 4.26
N THR A 234 18.29 -9.81 3.05
CA THR A 234 18.11 -11.25 2.79
C THR A 234 18.90 -12.13 3.77
N GLY A 235 18.24 -13.12 4.38
CA GLY A 235 18.88 -14.09 5.28
C GLY A 235 19.17 -13.57 6.71
N GLY A 236 18.38 -12.61 7.21
CA GLY A 236 18.63 -11.99 8.52
C GLY A 236 19.71 -10.92 8.49
N GLY A 237 19.88 -10.26 7.34
CA GLY A 237 20.77 -9.11 7.19
C GLY A 237 20.18 -7.84 7.81
N PHE A 238 20.95 -6.76 7.77
CA PHE A 238 20.61 -5.42 8.30
C PHE A 238 19.13 -5.05 8.06
N LYS A 239 18.45 -4.66 9.12
CA LYS A 239 17.08 -4.16 9.07
C LYS A 239 17.06 -2.65 9.31
N TYR A 240 16.32 -1.93 8.49
CA TYR A 240 16.12 -0.48 8.62
C TYR A 240 14.63 -0.19 8.73
N PHE A 241 14.26 0.73 9.62
CA PHE A 241 12.96 1.39 9.60
C PHE A 241 13.21 2.91 9.52
N PHE A 242 12.59 3.55 8.55
CA PHE A 242 12.84 4.96 8.23
C PHE A 242 11.60 5.64 7.67
N GLU A 243 11.66 6.96 7.63
CA GLU A 243 10.64 7.79 6.99
C GLU A 243 11.24 8.68 5.89
N ILE A 244 10.42 8.97 4.89
CA ILE A 244 10.64 9.92 3.80
C ILE A 244 9.46 10.89 3.80
N PHE A 245 9.71 12.18 3.71
CA PHE A 245 8.65 13.20 3.72
C PHE A 245 9.03 14.47 2.93
N PRO A 246 8.06 15.25 2.42
CA PRO A 246 8.34 16.52 1.75
C PRO A 246 9.06 17.51 2.67
N SER A 247 10.07 18.21 2.14
CA SER A 247 10.94 19.11 2.91
C SER A 247 10.41 20.54 3.05
N GLY A 248 9.21 20.83 2.52
CA GLY A 248 8.63 22.18 2.44
C GLY A 248 9.20 23.08 1.33
N LEU A 249 10.30 22.66 0.68
CA LEU A 249 10.74 23.19 -0.61
C LEU A 249 10.11 22.33 -1.73
N HIS A 250 9.74 22.95 -2.85
CA HIS A 250 9.08 22.25 -3.96
C HIS A 250 9.94 21.07 -4.47
N ASP A 251 9.32 19.89 -4.55
CA ASP A 251 9.88 18.60 -4.98
C ASP A 251 11.07 18.02 -4.17
N ASP A 252 11.51 18.66 -3.08
CA ASP A 252 12.59 18.16 -2.21
C ASP A 252 12.08 17.19 -1.14
N PHE A 253 12.74 16.03 -0.97
CA PHE A 253 12.41 15.05 0.07
C PHE A 253 13.48 14.94 1.17
N SER A 254 13.01 14.88 2.41
CA SER A 254 13.81 14.61 3.60
C SER A 254 13.70 13.14 3.99
N TYR A 255 14.79 12.60 4.52
CA TYR A 255 14.91 11.22 5.01
C TYR A 255 15.32 11.24 6.48
N ARG A 256 14.68 10.41 7.30
CA ARG A 256 15.08 10.16 8.68
C ARG A 256 15.10 8.66 8.95
N LEU A 257 16.27 8.15 9.33
CA LEU A 257 16.40 6.81 9.89
C LEU A 257 15.81 6.83 11.30
N ILE A 258 14.86 5.92 11.57
CA ILE A 258 14.20 5.79 12.88
C ILE A 258 14.86 4.66 13.67
N HIS A 259 15.08 3.51 13.04
CA HIS A 259 15.73 2.35 13.65
C HIS A 259 16.64 1.63 12.65
N ALA A 260 17.74 1.07 13.16
CA ALA A 260 18.65 0.22 12.41
C ALA A 260 19.18 -0.91 13.30
N ASP A 261 18.97 -2.15 12.87
CA ASP A 261 19.54 -3.31 13.56
C ASP A 261 21.06 -3.40 13.34
N PRO A 262 21.84 -3.79 14.37
CA PRO A 262 23.23 -4.16 14.18
C PRO A 262 23.38 -5.36 13.21
N PRO A 263 24.49 -5.46 12.47
CA PRO A 263 24.75 -6.63 11.63
C PRO A 263 24.71 -7.94 12.43
N GLY A 264 23.92 -8.91 11.95
CA GLY A 264 23.92 -10.29 12.44
C GLY A 264 23.10 -10.53 13.72
N THR A 265 22.23 -9.61 14.12
CA THR A 265 21.25 -9.86 15.19
C THR A 265 19.99 -10.56 14.66
N ALA A 266 19.37 -11.42 15.47
CA ALA A 266 18.06 -11.99 15.17
C ALA A 266 16.94 -10.92 15.27
N LEU A 267 15.69 -11.30 14.92
CA LEU A 267 14.49 -10.45 15.00
C LEU A 267 14.45 -9.66 16.32
N THR A 268 14.30 -8.33 16.23
CA THR A 268 14.53 -7.41 17.35
C THR A 268 13.26 -6.87 18.01
N GLY A 269 12.05 -7.17 17.51
CA GLY A 269 10.82 -6.57 18.05
C GLY A 269 10.54 -5.16 17.51
N PHE A 270 10.92 -4.94 16.26
CA PHE A 270 10.72 -3.68 15.53
C PHE A 270 10.02 -3.96 14.21
N ALA A 271 9.35 -2.94 13.67
CA ALA A 271 8.71 -2.81 12.36
C ALA A 271 9.71 -3.00 11.22
N THR A 272 10.14 -4.25 11.18
CA THR A 272 11.13 -4.89 10.32
C THR A 272 10.51 -6.14 9.72
N ALA A 273 9.18 -6.20 9.81
CA ALA A 273 8.30 -7.12 9.14
C ALA A 273 8.17 -6.69 7.69
N ASP A 274 7.84 -7.65 6.84
CA ASP A 274 7.98 -7.47 5.40
C ASP A 274 6.94 -6.50 4.83
N GLN A 275 5.77 -6.38 5.46
CA GLN A 275 4.61 -5.61 5.00
C GLN A 275 4.19 -4.51 5.99
N LEU A 276 3.76 -3.34 5.50
CA LEU A 276 3.36 -2.17 6.27
C LEU A 276 2.08 -1.52 5.72
N ALA A 277 1.08 -1.29 6.57
CA ALA A 277 -0.09 -0.51 6.17
C ALA A 277 -0.62 0.36 7.30
N PHE A 278 -1.06 1.57 6.97
CA PHE A 278 -1.89 2.36 7.87
C PHE A 278 -3.33 1.86 7.84
N GLY A 279 -3.82 1.44 9.00
CA GLY A 279 -5.24 1.21 9.18
C GLY A 279 -6.01 2.53 9.16
N SER A 280 -7.30 2.46 8.80
CA SER A 280 -8.23 3.61 8.71
C SER A 280 -8.35 4.52 9.95
N LEU A 281 -7.70 4.19 11.07
CA LEU A 281 -7.66 5.00 12.30
C LEU A 281 -6.29 5.66 12.54
N GLY A 282 -5.46 5.84 11.49
CA GLY A 282 -4.16 6.52 11.59
C GLY A 282 -3.03 5.66 12.16
N ASN A 283 -3.27 4.37 12.42
CA ASN A 283 -2.30 3.50 13.07
C ASN A 283 -1.50 2.70 12.04
N LEU A 284 -0.17 2.77 12.13
CA LEU A 284 0.72 1.92 11.34
C LEU A 284 0.68 0.48 11.88
N ILE A 285 0.41 -0.45 10.99
CA ILE A 285 0.34 -1.90 11.21
C ILE A 285 1.51 -2.53 10.44
N SER A 286 2.14 -3.52 11.04
CA SER A 286 3.15 -4.37 10.39
C SER A 286 2.71 -5.83 10.39
N GLN A 287 3.10 -6.59 9.37
CA GLN A 287 2.89 -8.04 9.34
C GLN A 287 4.17 -8.82 9.02
N ASP A 288 4.49 -9.78 9.88
CA ASP A 288 5.47 -10.85 9.63
C ASP A 288 4.86 -11.79 8.58
N SER A 289 5.42 -11.78 7.35
CA SER A 289 4.86 -12.51 6.22
C SER A 289 4.79 -14.02 6.49
N ASP A 290 5.89 -14.61 6.93
CA ASP A 290 6.04 -16.04 7.25
C ASP A 290 5.10 -16.53 8.37
N ARG A 291 4.82 -15.70 9.39
CA ARG A 291 4.08 -16.13 10.59
C ARG A 291 2.62 -15.68 10.63
N GLY A 292 2.21 -14.76 9.76
CA GLY A 292 0.88 -14.16 9.77
C GLY A 292 0.62 -13.28 11.00
N ILE A 293 1.68 -12.81 11.67
CA ILE A 293 1.63 -12.02 12.90
C ILE A 293 1.44 -10.56 12.52
N PHE A 294 0.28 -9.99 12.85
CA PHE A 294 -0.02 -8.57 12.72
C PHE A 294 0.22 -7.86 14.05
N SER A 295 0.96 -6.76 14.04
CA SER A 295 1.21 -5.94 15.24
C SER A 295 1.26 -4.43 14.92
N ARG A 296 0.90 -3.60 15.91
CA ARG A 296 1.00 -2.14 15.81
C ARG A 296 2.46 -1.71 15.82
N VAL A 297 2.81 -0.73 14.98
CA VAL A 297 4.11 -0.08 14.95
C VAL A 297 4.09 1.23 15.75
N ASN A 298 5.10 1.44 16.58
CA ASN A 298 5.42 2.75 17.11
C ASN A 298 6.26 3.53 16.10
N THR A 299 5.67 4.51 15.41
CA THR A 299 6.35 5.30 14.36
C THR A 299 7.52 6.14 14.86
N ALA A 300 7.63 6.41 16.17
CA ALA A 300 8.73 7.19 16.75
C ALA A 300 9.97 6.36 17.10
N THR A 301 9.82 5.05 17.32
CA THR A 301 10.92 4.14 17.67
C THR A 301 11.13 3.01 16.68
N GLY A 302 10.16 2.78 15.78
CA GLY A 302 10.05 1.59 14.98
C GLY A 302 9.67 0.33 15.76
N ALA A 303 9.44 0.36 17.09
CA ALA A 303 9.13 -0.87 17.85
C ALA A 303 7.77 -1.47 17.43
N ASN A 304 7.65 -2.80 17.40
CA ASN A 304 6.38 -3.49 17.13
C ASN A 304 6.10 -4.60 18.17
N GLY A 305 4.93 -5.23 18.08
CA GLY A 305 4.47 -6.26 19.03
C GLY A 305 4.85 -7.69 18.69
N GLU A 306 5.70 -7.94 17.68
CA GLU A 306 5.91 -9.28 17.09
C GLU A 306 6.50 -10.33 18.06
N LEU A 307 7.16 -9.87 19.13
CA LEU A 307 7.77 -10.71 20.16
C LEU A 307 6.94 -10.80 21.46
N GLY A 308 5.72 -10.23 21.47
CA GLY A 308 4.85 -10.15 22.64
C GLY A 308 3.88 -11.34 22.78
N VAL A 309 2.67 -11.07 23.25
CA VAL A 309 1.61 -12.06 23.50
C VAL A 309 0.46 -11.89 22.51
N GLU A 310 -0.02 -13.01 21.95
CA GLU A 310 -1.17 -13.02 21.04
C GLU A 310 -2.46 -12.54 21.75
N GLY A 311 -3.22 -11.69 21.08
CA GLY A 311 -4.39 -11.00 21.64
C GLY A 311 -4.06 -9.76 22.49
N VAL A 312 -2.77 -9.48 22.75
CA VAL A 312 -2.32 -8.31 23.53
C VAL A 312 -1.38 -7.43 22.71
N ASP A 313 -0.26 -7.97 22.23
CA ASP A 313 0.74 -7.23 21.45
C ASP A 313 0.61 -7.47 19.93
N PHE A 314 0.09 -8.65 19.56
CA PHE A 314 -0.13 -9.05 18.18
C PHE A 314 -1.41 -9.88 18.00
N THR A 315 -1.84 -10.08 16.75
CA THR A 315 -2.92 -11.02 16.40
C THR A 315 -2.57 -11.81 15.14
N ARG A 316 -3.27 -12.92 14.92
CA ARG A 316 -3.23 -13.70 13.68
C ARG A 316 -4.64 -13.91 13.15
N PHE A 317 -4.81 -13.94 11.84
CA PHE A 317 -6.12 -14.04 11.22
C PHE A 317 -6.34 -15.39 10.55
N PHE A 318 -7.55 -15.93 10.71
CA PHE A 318 -7.95 -17.24 10.19
C PHE A 318 -9.19 -17.08 9.30
N PHE A 319 -9.18 -17.73 8.14
CA PHE A 319 -10.33 -17.79 7.23
C PHE A 319 -10.58 -19.24 6.83
N ASN A 320 -11.81 -19.73 7.06
CA ASN A 320 -12.20 -21.13 6.93
C ASN A 320 -11.27 -22.09 7.71
N GLY A 321 -10.92 -21.72 8.95
CA GLY A 321 -10.09 -22.52 9.86
C GLY A 321 -8.59 -22.55 9.54
N MET A 322 -8.15 -21.92 8.43
CA MET A 322 -6.73 -21.83 8.06
C MET A 322 -6.17 -20.44 8.39
N LEU A 323 -4.98 -20.42 9.00
CA LEU A 323 -4.16 -19.21 9.17
C LEU A 323 -3.90 -18.58 7.79
N ARG A 324 -3.99 -17.26 7.70
CA ARG A 324 -3.69 -16.51 6.47
C ARG A 324 -2.42 -15.69 6.66
N THR A 325 -1.54 -15.79 5.68
CA THR A 325 -0.33 -14.99 5.50
C THR A 325 -0.48 -14.17 4.23
N PHE A 326 0.19 -13.02 4.17
CA PHE A 326 0.01 -12.05 3.09
C PHE A 326 1.37 -11.64 2.50
N THR A 327 1.43 -11.45 1.17
CA THR A 327 2.61 -10.89 0.50
C THR A 327 2.61 -9.37 0.49
N ASP A 328 1.49 -8.73 0.84
CA ASP A 328 1.43 -7.29 1.04
C ASP A 328 0.15 -6.80 1.74
N LEU A 329 0.19 -5.55 2.21
CA LEU A 329 -0.89 -4.81 2.84
C LEU A 329 -1.07 -3.43 2.20
N ALA A 330 -2.32 -3.08 1.86
CA ALA A 330 -2.68 -1.74 1.40
C ALA A 330 -3.28 -0.91 2.54
N SER A 331 -2.73 0.29 2.74
CA SER A 331 -3.25 1.30 3.67
C SER A 331 -4.67 1.71 3.29
N SER A 332 -5.58 1.85 4.26
CA SER A 332 -6.95 2.35 4.03
C SER A 332 -7.28 3.59 4.87
N LEU A 333 -6.30 4.49 5.00
CA LEU A 333 -6.56 5.84 5.48
C LEU A 333 -7.55 6.55 4.54
N ASP A 334 -8.40 7.36 5.14
CA ASP A 334 -9.08 8.44 4.44
C ASP A 334 -8.23 9.70 4.67
N CYS A 335 -7.78 10.33 3.59
CA CYS A 335 -6.93 11.52 3.65
C CYS A 335 -7.70 12.84 3.42
N GLU A 336 -9.04 12.82 3.48
CA GLU A 336 -9.90 14.02 3.37
C GLU A 336 -9.51 14.92 2.18
N VAL A 337 -9.19 14.27 1.05
CA VAL A 337 -8.98 14.95 -0.23
C VAL A 337 -10.35 15.58 -0.65
N ASP A 338 -10.44 16.54 -1.60
CA ASP A 338 -11.74 17.18 -1.99
C ASP A 338 -12.22 16.95 -3.46
N LEU A 339 -13.54 17.00 -3.74
CA LEU A 339 -14.23 16.25 -4.83
C LEU A 339 -14.93 17.04 -5.94
N GLU A 340 -14.58 16.85 -7.20
CA GLU A 340 -15.31 17.36 -8.37
C GLU A 340 -15.75 16.28 -9.38
N CYS A 341 -17.05 15.92 -9.39
CA CYS A 341 -17.70 14.90 -10.25
C CYS A 341 -17.02 14.65 -11.63
N ILE A 342 -16.16 13.63 -11.72
CA ILE A 342 -15.34 13.27 -12.88
C ILE A 342 -16.22 12.72 -14.02
N SER A 343 -16.10 13.28 -15.23
CA SER A 343 -16.61 12.64 -16.45
C SER A 343 -15.60 11.64 -17.05
N ILE A 344 -16.02 10.42 -17.33
CA ILE A 344 -15.30 9.39 -18.08
C ILE A 344 -16.00 9.16 -19.42
N GLU A 345 -15.25 9.23 -20.52
CA GLU A 345 -15.72 8.77 -21.83
C GLU A 345 -15.72 7.23 -21.87
N MET A 346 -16.88 6.64 -22.15
CA MET A 346 -17.07 5.21 -22.30
C MET A 346 -17.65 4.89 -23.68
N THR A 347 -17.10 3.89 -24.36
CA THR A 347 -17.65 3.40 -25.62
C THR A 347 -18.68 2.32 -25.33
N SER A 348 -19.93 2.54 -25.76
CA SER A 348 -20.98 1.53 -25.63
C SER A 348 -20.67 0.33 -26.52
N GLN A 349 -20.58 -0.87 -25.93
CA GLN A 349 -20.50 -2.13 -26.68
C GLN A 349 -21.78 -2.40 -27.51
N CYS A 350 -22.88 -1.66 -27.24
CA CYS A 350 -24.18 -1.86 -27.89
C CYS A 350 -24.52 -0.87 -29.00
N GLY A 351 -23.80 0.25 -29.12
CA GLY A 351 -23.96 1.22 -30.21
C GLY A 351 -22.67 1.61 -30.93
N GLY A 352 -21.50 1.39 -30.31
CA GLY A 352 -20.23 2.00 -30.74
C GLY A 352 -20.13 3.49 -30.42
N ASP A 353 -21.22 4.12 -29.99
CA ASP A 353 -21.26 5.51 -29.54
C ASP A 353 -20.46 5.71 -28.24
N VAL A 354 -19.79 6.86 -28.15
CA VAL A 354 -19.08 7.30 -26.94
C VAL A 354 -20.04 8.16 -26.11
N PHE A 355 -20.21 7.80 -24.84
CA PHE A 355 -21.02 8.54 -23.87
C PHE A 355 -20.19 8.95 -22.66
N LEU A 356 -20.64 9.98 -21.94
CA LEU A 356 -20.01 10.45 -20.71
C LEU A 356 -20.71 9.83 -19.50
N MET A 357 -20.00 8.96 -18.78
CA MET A 357 -20.39 8.52 -17.44
C MET A 357 -19.76 9.48 -16.42
N TYR A 358 -20.54 10.01 -15.48
CA TYR A 358 -19.97 10.75 -14.36
C TYR A 358 -19.74 9.82 -13.18
N LEU A 359 -18.60 9.97 -12.53
CA LEU A 359 -18.28 9.44 -11.21
C LEU A 359 -18.20 10.62 -10.23
N PRO A 360 -18.41 10.43 -8.92
CA PRO A 360 -17.73 11.30 -7.97
C PRO A 360 -16.20 11.19 -8.16
N ASP A 361 -15.46 12.24 -7.82
CA ASP A 361 -14.00 12.24 -7.79
C ASP A 361 -13.48 11.36 -6.58
N PRO A 362 -12.18 11.36 -6.27
CA PRO A 362 -11.47 10.72 -5.10
C PRO A 362 -11.52 11.07 -3.55
N ALA A 363 -12.61 11.56 -2.94
CA ALA A 363 -12.51 12.63 -1.92
C ALA A 363 -13.89 13.15 -1.32
N GLY A 364 -14.09 14.48 -1.10
CA GLY A 364 -15.26 15.20 -0.46
C GLY A 364 -16.50 15.82 -1.23
N THR A 365 -16.43 17.04 -1.82
CA THR A 365 -17.54 18.06 -1.87
C THR A 365 -18.59 18.14 -3.00
N ILE A 366 -18.39 17.73 -4.26
CA ILE A 366 -19.35 18.06 -5.34
C ILE A 366 -20.56 17.11 -5.45
N PRO A 367 -21.78 17.65 -5.65
CA PRO A 367 -23.00 16.86 -5.74
C PRO A 367 -23.22 16.24 -7.14
N CYS A 368 -23.06 14.91 -7.21
CA CYS A 368 -23.60 14.10 -8.29
C CYS A 368 -24.94 13.46 -7.85
N SER A 369 -25.99 13.52 -8.68
CA SER A 369 -27.25 12.81 -8.44
C SER A 369 -27.26 11.44 -9.14
N PRO A 370 -27.72 10.37 -8.48
CA PRO A 370 -27.99 9.10 -9.16
C PRO A 370 -29.22 9.23 -10.06
N VAL A 371 -29.14 8.65 -11.25
CA VAL A 371 -30.24 8.57 -12.22
C VAL A 371 -30.47 7.10 -12.56
N GLU A 372 -31.65 6.61 -12.21
CA GLU A 372 -32.12 5.25 -12.51
C GLU A 372 -32.72 5.23 -13.94
N ARG A 373 -32.18 4.38 -14.82
CA ARG A 373 -32.65 4.18 -16.20
C ARG A 373 -32.54 2.71 -16.60
N LEU A 374 -32.99 2.41 -17.82
CA LEU A 374 -32.80 1.11 -18.46
C LEU A 374 -31.57 1.17 -19.37
N CYS A 375 -30.57 0.32 -19.13
CA CYS A 375 -29.38 0.14 -19.94
C CYS A 375 -29.47 -1.16 -20.76
N LEU A 376 -28.93 -1.15 -21.98
CA LEU A 376 -28.83 -2.36 -22.80
C LEU A 376 -27.65 -3.26 -22.37
N LEU A 377 -27.90 -4.56 -22.22
CA LEU A 377 -26.88 -5.53 -21.81
C LEU A 377 -26.05 -6.04 -23.01
N PRO A 378 -24.73 -5.81 -23.06
CA PRO A 378 -23.87 -6.43 -24.07
C PRO A 378 -23.64 -7.93 -23.82
N PRO A 379 -23.20 -8.70 -24.82
CA PRO A 379 -22.94 -8.31 -26.21
C PRO A 379 -24.17 -8.39 -27.12
N ALA A 380 -25.31 -8.88 -26.60
CA ALA A 380 -26.51 -9.12 -27.40
C ALA A 380 -27.34 -7.84 -27.63
N CYS A 381 -27.32 -6.90 -26.68
CA CYS A 381 -27.85 -5.54 -26.82
C CYS A 381 -29.35 -5.47 -27.17
N VAL A 382 -30.10 -6.45 -26.65
CA VAL A 382 -31.55 -6.63 -26.86
C VAL A 382 -32.32 -6.77 -25.53
N GLU A 383 -31.61 -6.80 -24.41
CA GLU A 383 -32.19 -6.91 -23.06
C GLU A 383 -31.89 -5.63 -22.29
N GLU A 384 -32.94 -5.01 -21.75
CA GLU A 384 -32.89 -3.79 -20.96
C GLU A 384 -32.90 -4.13 -19.46
N ILE A 385 -31.94 -3.60 -18.70
CA ILE A 385 -31.86 -3.77 -17.23
C ILE A 385 -31.83 -2.42 -16.51
N GLU A 386 -32.39 -2.36 -15.29
CA GLU A 386 -32.25 -1.19 -14.44
C GLU A 386 -30.77 -0.94 -14.09
N CYS A 387 -30.30 0.27 -14.36
CA CYS A 387 -28.94 0.72 -14.13
C CYS A 387 -28.93 2.11 -13.47
N VAL A 388 -27.87 2.40 -12.71
CA VAL A 388 -27.66 3.70 -12.07
C VAL A 388 -26.41 4.33 -12.65
N TYR A 389 -26.54 5.50 -13.24
CA TYR A 389 -25.41 6.39 -13.56
C TYR A 389 -25.56 7.71 -12.82
N TYR A 390 -24.44 8.40 -12.59
CA TYR A 390 -24.47 9.70 -11.92
C TYR A 390 -24.47 10.83 -12.94
N VAL A 391 -25.08 11.96 -12.58
CA VAL A 391 -25.04 13.21 -13.35
C VAL A 391 -24.74 14.40 -12.43
N PRO A 392 -24.15 15.50 -12.93
CA PRO A 392 -24.05 16.74 -12.17
C PRO A 392 -25.45 17.30 -11.84
N ASN A 393 -25.64 17.78 -10.61
CA ASN A 393 -26.94 18.27 -10.12
C ASN A 393 -27.55 19.44 -10.92
N ASP A 394 -26.77 20.09 -11.77
CA ASP A 394 -27.17 21.30 -12.50
C ASP A 394 -27.76 21.00 -13.90
N MET A 395 -27.76 19.73 -14.35
CA MET A 395 -28.22 19.35 -15.69
C MET A 395 -29.68 18.87 -15.71
N VAL A 396 -30.51 19.56 -16.49
CA VAL A 396 -31.86 19.08 -16.87
C VAL A 396 -31.75 18.34 -18.20
N PHE A 397 -31.83 17.00 -18.18
CA PHE A 397 -31.79 16.18 -19.39
C PHE A 397 -33.20 15.96 -19.98
N PRO A 398 -33.34 15.93 -21.32
CA PRO A 398 -34.54 15.38 -21.98
C PRO A 398 -34.64 13.87 -21.75
N ASP A 399 -35.86 13.32 -21.83
CA ASP A 399 -36.24 12.05 -21.20
C ASP A 399 -35.60 10.74 -21.70
N GLN A 400 -34.68 10.77 -22.67
CA GLN A 400 -34.05 9.58 -23.25
C GLN A 400 -32.56 9.77 -23.57
N ILE A 401 -31.72 8.86 -23.05
CA ILE A 401 -30.34 8.55 -23.49
C ILE A 401 -30.25 7.01 -23.51
N ILE A 402 -29.53 6.46 -24.48
CA ILE A 402 -29.46 5.03 -24.87
C ILE A 402 -28.38 4.28 -24.08
#